data_AF-A0A496X3Y2-F1
#
_entry.id   AF-A0A496X3Y2-F1
#
_cell.length_a   1.000
_cell.length_b   1.000
_cell.length_c   1.000
_cell.angle_alpha   90.00
_cell.angle_beta   90.00
_cell.angle_gamma   90.00
#
_symmetry.space_group_name_H-M   'P 1'
#
loop_
_entity.id
_entity.type
_entity.pdbx_description
1 polymer ?
#
loop_
_entity_poly.entity_id
_entity_poly.type
_entity_poly.pdbx_seq_one_letter_code
_entity_poly.pdbx_strand_id
1 'polypeptide(L)'
;MTGKRMLLRTKPGESNMNELVKTLTSEFGDKEYAHAYVEEFSNMSIAAQIKALRDQRGWTQKELAGFSGMKQERISALEDVNYEAWTAKTLNKLARSFDLTLKISFEEFSACISDIDEISTESLKRISREEDLLRLKENH
;
A
#
# COMPACT_ATOMS: atom_id res chain seq x y z
N MET A 1 15.51 2.71 -16.94
CA MET A 1 15.49 4.14 -16.61
C MET A 1 15.28 4.25 -15.12
N THR A 2 16.22 4.90 -14.47
CA THR A 2 16.62 4.67 -13.08
C THR A 2 15.66 5.34 -12.10
N GLY A 3 15.11 4.57 -11.15
CA GLY A 3 14.20 4.96 -10.07
C GLY A 3 14.76 6.05 -9.14
N LYS A 4 14.86 7.27 -9.65
CA LYS A 4 15.39 8.43 -8.91
C LYS A 4 14.43 9.62 -8.88
N ARG A 5 13.13 9.40 -9.13
CA ARG A 5 12.14 10.48 -9.18
C ARG A 5 10.86 10.25 -8.37
N MET A 6 10.80 9.26 -7.49
CA MET A 6 9.70 9.11 -6.53
C MET A 6 10.04 9.74 -5.16
N LEU A 7 10.63 10.93 -5.19
CA LEU A 7 10.77 11.81 -4.03
C LEU A 7 10.60 13.25 -4.53
N LEU A 8 9.35 13.66 -4.70
CA LEU A 8 9.00 15.09 -4.69
C LEU A 8 9.37 15.63 -3.30
N ARG A 9 10.60 16.13 -3.17
CA ARG A 9 11.00 16.97 -2.04
C ARG A 9 10.30 18.31 -2.18
N THR A 10 9.28 18.61 -1.37
CA THR A 10 8.86 19.99 -1.12
C THR A 10 8.45 20.22 0.34
N LYS A 11 8.75 21.43 0.82
CA LYS A 11 8.74 21.87 2.24
C LYS A 11 7.32 21.97 2.84
N PRO A 12 7.17 21.97 4.17
CA PRO A 12 5.85 22.02 4.82
C PRO A 12 5.31 23.45 4.91
N GLY A 13 4.04 23.62 4.56
CA GLY A 13 3.26 24.85 4.70
C GLY A 13 2.33 25.11 3.51
N GLU A 14 1.09 24.63 3.61
CA GLU A 14 -0.11 25.12 2.88
C GLU A 14 0.06 25.52 1.39
N SER A 15 0.14 24.54 0.48
CA SER A 15 -0.32 24.57 -0.94
C SER A 15 0.15 23.34 -1.76
N ASN A 16 0.42 22.18 -1.13
CA ASN A 16 1.07 21.04 -1.81
C ASN A 16 0.08 20.04 -2.44
N MET A 17 -1.08 19.81 -1.79
CA MET A 17 -2.12 18.83 -2.17
C MET A 17 -2.73 19.12 -3.55
N ASN A 18 -3.22 20.37 -3.70
CA ASN A 18 -3.85 20.82 -4.93
C ASN A 18 -2.88 20.84 -6.11
N GLU A 19 -1.58 20.94 -5.86
CA GLU A 19 -0.54 20.97 -6.90
C GLU A 19 -0.22 19.55 -7.40
N LEU A 20 -0.12 18.57 -6.49
CA LEU A 20 0.06 17.17 -6.85
C LEU A 20 -1.11 16.65 -7.69
N VAL A 21 -2.34 16.86 -7.22
CA VAL A 21 -3.56 16.42 -7.93
C VAL A 21 -3.65 17.06 -9.32
N LYS A 22 -3.38 18.37 -9.43
CA LYS A 22 -3.36 19.08 -10.74
C LYS A 22 -2.30 18.50 -11.67
N THR A 23 -1.10 18.24 -11.14
CA THR A 23 0.01 17.69 -11.93
C THR A 23 -0.33 16.30 -12.44
N LEU A 24 -0.73 15.37 -11.56
CA LEU A 24 -1.08 14.00 -11.93
C LEU A 24 -2.26 13.95 -12.90
N THR A 25 -3.29 14.77 -12.69
CA THR A 25 -4.44 14.85 -13.62
C THR A 25 -4.00 15.28 -15.02
N SER A 26 -3.01 16.18 -15.13
CA SER A 26 -2.46 16.60 -16.42
C SER A 26 -1.56 15.52 -17.04
N GLU A 27 -0.66 14.93 -16.25
CA GLU A 27 0.31 13.94 -16.76
C GLU A 27 -0.36 12.63 -17.14
N PHE A 28 -1.41 12.20 -16.43
CA PHE A 28 -2.16 10.98 -16.73
C PHE A 28 -3.01 11.07 -18.00
N GLY A 29 -3.00 12.22 -18.69
CA GLY A 29 -3.46 12.31 -20.07
C GLY A 29 -2.64 11.43 -21.03
N ASP A 30 -1.38 11.14 -20.71
CA ASP A 30 -0.58 10.12 -21.38
C ASP A 30 -0.86 8.75 -20.75
N LYS A 31 -1.42 7.85 -21.56
CA LYS A 31 -1.89 6.53 -21.10
C LYS A 31 -0.74 5.65 -20.60
N GLU A 32 0.33 5.54 -21.38
CA GLU A 32 1.47 4.68 -21.08
C GLU A 32 2.18 5.16 -19.81
N TYR A 33 2.34 6.48 -19.67
CA TYR A 33 2.86 7.08 -18.44
C TYR A 33 1.95 6.81 -17.24
N ALA A 34 0.63 7.04 -17.39
CA ALA A 34 -0.33 6.82 -16.31
C ALA A 34 -0.29 5.38 -15.80
N HIS A 35 -0.30 4.39 -16.70
CA HIS A 35 -0.26 2.98 -16.31
C HIS A 35 1.07 2.60 -15.63
N ALA A 36 2.21 3.05 -16.16
CA ALA A 36 3.51 2.78 -15.55
C ALA A 36 3.61 3.38 -14.14
N TYR A 37 3.13 4.60 -13.95
CA TYR A 37 3.11 5.26 -12.65
C TYR A 37 2.20 4.53 -11.67
N VAL A 38 0.97 4.19 -12.07
CA VAL A 38 -0.01 3.49 -11.22
C VAL A 38 0.50 2.11 -10.83
N GLU A 39 1.16 1.39 -11.73
CA GLU A 39 1.79 0.10 -11.44
C GLU A 39 2.92 0.25 -10.40
N GLU A 40 3.85 1.19 -10.59
CA GLU A 40 4.92 1.46 -9.62
C GLU A 40 4.37 1.87 -8.25
N PHE A 41 3.35 2.73 -8.22
CA PHE A 41 2.68 3.14 -6.99
C PHE A 41 1.96 1.97 -6.29
N SER A 42 1.23 1.15 -7.04
CA SER A 42 0.53 -0.03 -6.51
C SER A 42 1.52 -1.01 -5.88
N ASN A 43 2.66 -1.19 -6.54
CA ASN A 43 3.72 -2.06 -6.07
C ASN A 43 4.34 -1.54 -4.76
N MET A 44 4.75 -0.28 -4.76
CA MET A 44 5.30 0.39 -3.58
C MET A 44 4.31 0.38 -2.41
N SER A 45 3.03 0.70 -2.65
CA SER A 45 2.02 0.82 -1.60
C SER A 45 1.70 -0.52 -0.93
N ILE A 46 1.63 -1.62 -1.68
CA ILE A 46 1.45 -2.97 -1.12
C ILE A 46 2.66 -3.36 -0.25
N ALA A 47 3.88 -3.15 -0.73
CA ALA A 47 5.09 -3.43 0.06
C ALA A 47 5.12 -2.62 1.37
N ALA A 48 4.82 -1.32 1.27
CA ALA A 48 4.72 -0.42 2.41
C ALA A 48 3.64 -0.86 3.40
N GLN A 49 2.48 -1.32 2.91
CA GLN A 49 1.39 -1.79 3.76
C GLN A 49 1.77 -3.05 4.53
N ILE A 50 2.40 -4.03 3.88
CA ILE A 50 2.87 -5.27 4.53
C ILE A 50 3.82 -4.92 5.68
N LYS A 51 4.79 -4.03 5.42
CA LYS A 51 5.73 -3.56 6.43
C LYS A 51 5.04 -2.80 7.57
N ALA A 52 4.15 -1.85 7.26
CA ALA A 52 3.42 -1.08 8.25
C ALA A 52 2.57 -1.97 9.17
N LEU A 53 1.88 -2.95 8.60
CA LEU A 53 1.08 -3.94 9.34
C LEU A 53 1.95 -4.87 10.21
N ARG A 54 3.13 -5.24 9.73
CA ARG A 54 4.10 -6.03 10.50
C ARG A 54 4.64 -5.22 11.68
N ASP A 55 5.08 -3.98 11.44
CA ASP A 55 5.62 -3.09 12.46
C ASP A 55 4.55 -2.72 13.50
N GLN A 56 3.31 -2.45 13.08
CA GLN A 56 2.16 -2.19 13.96
C GLN A 56 1.92 -3.34 14.95
N ARG A 57 2.14 -4.58 14.52
CA ARG A 57 1.97 -5.78 15.36
C ARG A 57 3.23 -6.12 16.18
N GLY A 58 4.31 -5.34 16.05
CA GLY A 58 5.58 -5.60 16.73
C GLY A 58 6.29 -6.86 16.23
N TRP A 59 6.00 -7.31 15.01
CA TRP A 59 6.57 -8.54 14.46
C TRP A 59 7.88 -8.28 13.71
N THR A 60 8.84 -9.18 13.87
CA THR A 60 9.97 -9.33 12.98
C THR A 60 9.54 -9.98 11.65
N GLN A 61 10.34 -9.82 10.60
CA GLN A 61 10.07 -10.50 9.33
C GLN A 61 10.03 -12.03 9.47
N LYS A 62 10.81 -12.59 10.41
CA LYS A 62 10.82 -14.02 10.72
C LYS A 62 9.51 -14.47 11.36
N GLU A 63 8.92 -13.66 12.24
CA GLU A 63 7.61 -13.97 12.85
C GLU A 63 6.50 -13.92 11.81
N LEU A 64 6.45 -12.89 10.97
CA LEU A 64 5.49 -12.83 9.85
C LEU A 64 5.66 -14.02 8.90
N ALA A 65 6.90 -14.44 8.63
CA ALA A 65 7.17 -15.64 7.85
C ALA A 65 6.59 -16.90 8.52
N GLY A 66 6.72 -17.02 9.84
CA GLY A 66 6.09 -18.08 10.63
C GLY A 66 4.57 -18.08 10.52
N PHE A 67 3.91 -16.96 10.81
CA PHE A 67 2.44 -16.84 10.73
C PHE A 67 1.91 -17.11 9.32
N SER A 68 2.64 -16.66 8.31
CA SER A 68 2.27 -16.86 6.91
C SER A 68 2.76 -18.16 6.31
N GLY A 69 3.46 -19.03 7.05
CA GLY A 69 4.07 -20.25 6.52
C GLY A 69 4.92 -20.00 5.28
N MET A 70 5.69 -18.91 5.26
CA MET A 70 6.66 -18.54 4.22
C MET A 70 8.07 -18.60 4.78
N LYS A 71 9.08 -18.47 3.90
CA LYS A 71 10.46 -18.25 4.32
C LYS A 71 10.67 -16.76 4.64
N GLN A 72 11.60 -16.42 5.53
CA GLN A 72 11.83 -15.01 5.88
C GLN A 72 12.34 -14.19 4.70
N GLU A 73 13.16 -14.78 3.82
CA GLU A 73 13.65 -14.13 2.59
C GLU A 73 12.49 -13.75 1.67
N ARG A 74 11.42 -14.55 1.68
CA ARG A 74 10.20 -14.23 0.93
C ARG A 74 9.49 -13.02 1.53
N ILE A 75 9.43 -12.89 2.85
CA ILE A 75 8.88 -11.68 3.49
C ILE A 75 9.74 -10.46 3.18
N SER A 76 11.07 -10.59 3.25
CA SER A 76 11.98 -9.51 2.88
C SER A 76 11.75 -9.03 1.46
N ALA A 77 11.58 -9.94 0.50
CA ALA A 77 11.28 -9.58 -0.88
C ALA A 77 9.89 -8.92 -1.03
N LEU A 78 8.89 -9.38 -0.30
CA LEU A 78 7.53 -8.81 -0.34
C LEU A 78 7.42 -7.41 0.29
N GLU A 79 8.38 -7.03 1.14
CA GLU A 79 8.49 -5.69 1.74
C GLU A 79 9.42 -4.76 0.94
N ASP A 80 10.02 -5.23 -0.15
CA ASP A 80 10.80 -4.38 -1.05
C ASP A 80 9.87 -3.58 -1.96
N VAL A 81 10.06 -2.26 -1.99
CA VAL A 81 9.29 -1.35 -2.84
C VAL A 81 9.49 -1.59 -4.34
N ASN A 82 10.57 -2.28 -4.72
CA ASN A 82 10.85 -2.66 -6.10
C ASN A 82 10.33 -4.06 -6.46
N TYR A 83 9.67 -4.75 -5.53
CA TYR A 83 9.03 -6.01 -5.86
C TYR A 83 7.80 -5.77 -6.74
N GLU A 84 7.54 -6.63 -7.72
CA GLU A 84 6.47 -6.41 -8.72
C GLU A 84 5.59 -7.66 -8.95
N ALA A 85 5.96 -8.80 -8.36
CA ALA A 85 5.37 -10.10 -8.69
C ALA A 85 4.41 -10.64 -7.62
N TRP A 86 3.42 -9.84 -7.19
CA TRP A 86 2.39 -10.36 -6.28
C TRP A 86 1.37 -11.23 -6.99
N THR A 87 0.87 -12.22 -6.27
CA THR A 87 -0.29 -12.99 -6.71
C THR A 87 -1.42 -12.81 -5.71
N ALA A 88 -2.67 -12.84 -6.16
CA ALA A 88 -3.84 -12.82 -5.27
C ALA A 88 -3.75 -13.93 -4.20
N LYS A 89 -3.15 -15.08 -4.53
CA LYS A 89 -2.90 -16.17 -3.57
C LYS A 89 -1.92 -15.76 -2.46
N THR A 90 -0.82 -15.09 -2.81
CA THR A 90 0.16 -14.59 -1.83
C THR A 90 -0.46 -13.52 -0.93
N LEU A 91 -1.18 -12.56 -1.51
CA LEU A 91 -1.85 -11.49 -0.77
C LEU A 91 -2.92 -12.04 0.18
N ASN A 92 -3.73 -13.01 -0.26
CA ASN A 92 -4.70 -13.68 0.60
C ASN A 92 -4.04 -14.42 1.78
N LYS A 93 -2.86 -15.02 1.56
CA LYS A 93 -2.11 -15.68 2.64
C LYS A 93 -1.65 -14.68 3.69
N LEU A 94 -1.15 -13.52 3.26
CA LEU A 94 -0.76 -12.43 4.16
C LEU A 94 -1.97 -11.85 4.89
N ALA A 95 -3.08 -11.58 4.20
CA ALA A 95 -4.32 -11.10 4.81
C ALA A 95 -4.78 -12.02 5.96
N ARG A 96 -4.81 -13.34 5.73
CA ARG A 96 -5.09 -14.33 6.78
C ARG A 96 -4.09 -14.28 7.94
N SER A 97 -2.81 -14.11 7.65
CA SER A 97 -1.75 -14.05 8.67
C SER A 97 -1.88 -12.80 9.55
N PHE A 98 -2.34 -11.70 8.96
CA PHE A 98 -2.63 -10.45 9.67
C PHE A 98 -4.01 -10.46 10.36
N ASP A 99 -4.82 -11.50 10.17
CA ASP A 99 -6.24 -11.56 10.57
C ASP A 99 -7.07 -10.40 9.98
N LEU A 100 -6.93 -10.21 8.66
CA LEU A 100 -7.60 -9.19 7.86
C LEU A 100 -8.25 -9.80 6.62
N THR A 101 -9.11 -9.03 5.95
CA THR A 101 -9.65 -9.34 4.62
C THR A 101 -8.82 -8.70 3.50
N LEU A 102 -8.85 -9.28 2.30
CA LEU A 102 -8.29 -8.70 1.07
C LEU A 102 -9.44 -8.27 0.17
N LYS A 103 -9.47 -6.98 -0.20
CA LYS A 103 -10.39 -6.43 -1.21
C LYS A 103 -9.65 -6.29 -2.54
N ILE A 104 -10.24 -6.79 -3.63
CA ILE A 104 -9.73 -6.62 -5.00
C ILE A 104 -10.88 -6.13 -5.88
N SER A 105 -10.67 -5.03 -6.59
CA SER A 105 -11.63 -4.40 -7.51
C SER A 105 -10.87 -3.67 -8.62
N PHE A 106 -11.56 -3.44 -9.75
CA PHE A 106 -11.13 -2.45 -10.75
C PHE A 106 -11.76 -1.11 -10.39
N GLU A 107 -10.98 -0.04 -10.40
CA GLU A 107 -11.36 1.30 -9.94
C GLU A 107 -11.08 2.35 -11.03
N GLU A 108 -11.68 3.54 -10.93
CA GLU A 108 -11.35 4.65 -11.81
C GLU A 108 -9.95 5.21 -11.51
N PHE A 109 -9.28 5.79 -12.52
CA PHE A 109 -7.94 6.41 -12.36
C PHE A 109 -7.88 7.48 -11.26
N SER A 110 -8.98 8.22 -11.05
CA SER A 110 -9.07 9.23 -10.00
C SER A 110 -8.91 8.66 -8.60
N ALA A 111 -9.31 7.40 -8.37
CA ALA A 111 -9.13 6.73 -7.09
C ALA A 111 -7.64 6.60 -6.73
N CYS A 112 -6.79 6.23 -7.70
CA CYS A 112 -5.35 6.14 -7.48
C CYS A 112 -4.72 7.50 -7.16
N ILE A 113 -5.19 8.60 -7.77
CA ILE A 113 -4.69 9.94 -7.46
C ILE A 113 -4.99 10.30 -5.99
N SER A 114 -6.19 9.99 -5.51
CA SER A 114 -6.54 10.16 -4.10
C SER A 114 -5.68 9.27 -3.19
N ASP A 115 -5.47 8.01 -3.55
CA ASP A 115 -4.62 7.09 -2.77
C ASP A 115 -3.17 7.61 -2.68
N ILE A 116 -2.61 8.16 -3.76
CA ILE A 116 -1.26 8.74 -3.79
C ILE A 116 -1.15 9.93 -2.85
N ASP A 117 -2.18 10.76 -2.80
CA ASP A 117 -2.23 11.96 -1.96
C ASP A 117 -2.35 11.62 -0.47
N GLU A 118 -3.15 10.60 -0.15
CA GLU A 118 -3.45 10.18 1.23
C GLU A 118 -2.40 9.24 1.85
N ILE A 119 -1.53 8.65 1.01
CA ILE A 119 -0.63 7.58 1.48
C ILE A 119 0.30 8.08 2.59
N SER A 120 0.24 7.38 3.71
CA SER A 120 1.04 7.62 4.91
C SER A 120 1.12 6.35 5.74
N THR A 121 2.14 6.24 6.61
CA THR A 121 2.28 5.08 7.50
C THR A 121 1.02 4.80 8.32
N GLU A 122 0.31 5.84 8.77
CA GLU A 122 -0.94 5.67 9.53
C GLU A 122 -2.09 5.19 8.64
N SER A 123 -2.25 5.73 7.43
CA SER A 123 -3.27 5.28 6.46
C SER A 123 -3.13 3.81 6.07
N LEU A 124 -1.93 3.23 6.20
CA LEU A 124 -1.63 1.84 5.83
C LEU A 124 -1.95 0.83 6.95
N LYS A 125 -2.09 1.29 8.19
CA LYS A 125 -2.41 0.43 9.35
C LYS A 125 -3.87 -0.04 9.33
N ARG A 126 -4.15 -1.17 9.96
CA ARG A 126 -5.51 -1.70 10.13
C ARG A 126 -5.68 -2.21 11.54
N ILE A 127 -6.81 -1.92 12.17
CA ILE A 127 -7.17 -2.47 13.48
C ILE A 127 -7.39 -3.98 13.39
N SER A 128 -7.46 -4.66 14.53
CA SER A 128 -7.70 -6.12 14.55
C SER A 128 -9.12 -6.44 14.07
N ARG A 129 -9.34 -7.66 13.56
CA ARG A 129 -10.68 -8.15 13.20
C ARG A 129 -11.67 -8.04 14.37
N GLU A 130 -11.22 -8.31 15.59
CA GLU A 130 -12.09 -8.24 16.77
C GLU A 130 -12.52 -6.81 17.08
N GLU A 131 -11.58 -5.86 17.01
CA GLU A 131 -11.86 -4.44 17.22
C GLU A 131 -12.76 -3.88 16.11
N ASP A 132 -12.50 -4.25 14.85
CA ASP A 132 -13.31 -3.87 13.69
C ASP A 132 -14.76 -4.35 13.84
N LEU A 133 -14.96 -5.64 14.16
CA LEU A 133 -16.28 -6.21 14.37
C LEU A 133 -17.00 -5.61 15.59
N LEU A 134 -16.28 -5.16 16.62
CA LEU A 134 -16.87 -4.46 17.75
C LEU A 134 -17.36 -3.07 17.33
N ARG A 135 -16.52 -2.27 16.65
CA ARG A 135 -16.90 -0.94 16.13
C ARG A 135 -18.09 -1.01 15.19
N LEU A 136 -18.17 -2.04 14.34
CA LEU A 136 -19.30 -2.22 13.44
C LEU A 136 -20.61 -2.45 14.21
N LYS A 137 -20.57 -3.25 15.28
CA LYS A 137 -21.73 -3.52 16.14
C LYS A 137 -22.20 -2.31 16.93
N GLU A 138 -21.29 -1.40 17.31
CA GLU A 138 -21.65 -0.19 18.06
C GLU A 138 -22.33 0.87 17.19
N ASN A 139 -22.11 0.83 15.88
CA ASN A 139 -22.68 1.78 14.92
C ASN A 139 -23.99 1.30 14.26
N HIS A 140 -24.53 0.15 14.69
CA HIS A 140 -25.76 -0.48 14.18
C HIS A 140 -26.65 -0.95 15.34
#